data_AF-A0A7Y2ZE83-F1
#
_entry.id   AF-A0A7Y2ZE83-F1
#
_cell.length_a   1.000
_cell.length_b   1.000
_cell.length_c   1.000
_cell.angle_alpha   90.00
_cell.angle_beta   90.00
_cell.angle_gamma   90.00
#
_symmetry.space_group_name_H-M   'P 1'
#
loop_
_entity.id
_entity.type
_entity.pdbx_description
1 polymer ?
#
loop_
_entity_poly.entity_id
_entity_poly.type
_entity_poly.pdbx_seq_one_letter_code
_entity_poly.pdbx_strand_id
1 'polypeptide(L)'
;LEQLVRSDEGRDRRQNAIIDIEGRTAAWTGQSTNDWAGHQCGIDYCAQGNILAGPEVVGAMVASFESSSGPLAERLMDALDAAQAAGGDARGMQSGAILVVAPRVRGAFHDRVVDIRVDDHQQPLAELRRILDLQRSGEMLREINPKLQAGDMAGAMESARAAVAKSPRNDNAYVALANVQLRMGDRDGAMNSLRRAVRLNLGRRTTLSRDGNFAEIHQDPDFLRLIG
;
A
#
# COMPACT_ATOMS: atom_id res chain seq x y z
N LEU A 1 16.48 -20.44 -16.21
CA LEU A 1 15.63 -19.90 -17.30
C LEU A 1 15.75 -20.71 -18.60
N GLU A 2 16.95 -20.95 -19.12
CA GLU A 2 17.14 -21.64 -20.41
C GLU A 2 16.39 -22.96 -20.54
N GLN A 3 16.36 -23.78 -19.49
CA GLN A 3 15.65 -25.04 -19.49
C GLN A 3 14.14 -24.86 -19.72
N LEU A 4 13.50 -23.90 -19.03
CA LEU A 4 12.06 -23.58 -19.19
C LEU A 4 11.75 -23.12 -20.61
N VAL A 5 12.60 -22.24 -21.15
CA VAL A 5 12.46 -21.71 -22.51
C VAL A 5 12.61 -22.82 -23.55
N ARG A 6 13.65 -23.68 -23.43
CA ARG A 6 13.87 -24.77 -24.39
C ARG A 6 12.76 -25.81 -24.38
N SER A 7 12.13 -26.07 -23.24
CA SER A 7 11.05 -27.06 -23.09
C SER A 7 9.67 -26.58 -23.57
N ASP A 8 9.49 -25.29 -23.86
CA ASP A 8 8.20 -24.72 -24.29
C ASP A 8 8.22 -24.45 -25.80
N GLU A 9 7.45 -25.22 -26.57
CA GLU A 9 7.27 -25.00 -28.01
C GLU A 9 6.66 -23.62 -28.33
N GLY A 10 5.91 -23.03 -27.39
CA GLY A 10 5.28 -21.72 -27.51
C GLY A 10 6.11 -20.55 -27.01
N ARG A 11 7.38 -20.76 -26.61
CA ARG A 11 8.25 -19.76 -25.96
C ARG A 11 8.34 -18.41 -26.66
N ASP A 12 8.25 -18.39 -27.99
CA ASP A 12 8.39 -17.16 -28.77
C ASP A 12 7.20 -16.22 -28.60
N ARG A 13 6.07 -16.71 -28.06
CA ARG A 13 4.87 -15.93 -27.77
C ARG A 13 4.73 -15.54 -26.29
N ARG A 14 5.75 -15.81 -25.46
CA ARG A 14 5.69 -15.62 -24.01
C ARG A 14 6.80 -14.70 -23.51
N GLN A 15 6.57 -14.14 -22.34
CA GLN A 15 7.59 -13.47 -21.55
C GLN A 15 7.71 -14.17 -20.19
N ASN A 16 8.94 -14.29 -19.68
CA ASN A 16 9.23 -14.88 -18.38
C ASN A 16 10.38 -14.11 -17.73
N ALA A 17 10.32 -13.89 -16.42
CA ALA A 17 11.45 -13.42 -15.63
C ALA A 17 11.57 -14.24 -14.36
N ILE A 18 12.81 -14.45 -13.91
CA ILE A 18 13.16 -15.20 -12.71
C ILE A 18 14.15 -14.36 -11.92
N ILE A 19 13.93 -14.29 -10.62
CA ILE A 19 14.85 -13.73 -9.63
C ILE A 19 15.09 -14.84 -8.60
N ASP A 20 16.34 -15.14 -8.28
CA ASP A 20 16.66 -16.08 -7.20
C ASP A 20 16.86 -15.38 -5.85
N ILE A 21 17.07 -16.17 -4.80
CA ILE A 21 17.22 -15.66 -3.43
C ILE A 21 18.52 -14.87 -3.20
N GLU A 22 19.46 -14.92 -4.15
CA GLU A 22 20.71 -14.14 -4.14
C GLU A 22 20.58 -12.86 -4.98
N GLY A 23 19.38 -12.56 -5.48
CA GLY A 23 19.10 -11.36 -6.27
C GLY A 23 19.53 -11.45 -7.73
N ARG A 24 19.99 -12.62 -8.20
CA ARG A 24 20.38 -12.81 -9.60
C ARG A 24 19.14 -12.95 -10.47
N THR A 25 19.19 -12.35 -11.65
CA THR A 25 18.03 -12.24 -12.53
C THR A 25 18.27 -12.85 -13.90
N ALA A 26 17.20 -13.37 -14.49
CA ALA A 26 17.18 -13.84 -15.87
C ALA A 26 15.79 -13.59 -16.45
N ALA A 27 15.71 -13.05 -17.66
CA ALA A 27 14.44 -12.83 -18.35
C ALA A 27 14.49 -13.24 -19.83
N TRP A 28 13.29 -13.47 -20.37
CA TRP A 28 13.04 -13.88 -21.75
C TRP A 28 11.87 -13.08 -22.30
N THR A 29 12.04 -12.53 -23.49
CA THR A 29 10.96 -11.95 -24.30
C THR A 29 11.02 -12.63 -25.65
N GLY A 30 10.01 -13.45 -25.95
CA GLY A 30 9.94 -14.19 -27.20
C GLY A 30 9.80 -13.27 -28.42
N GLN A 31 10.36 -13.68 -29.55
CA GLN A 31 10.41 -12.85 -30.78
C GLN A 31 9.03 -12.61 -31.43
N SER A 32 8.00 -13.34 -31.00
CA SER A 32 6.62 -13.23 -31.49
C SER A 32 5.66 -12.67 -30.43
N THR A 33 6.18 -11.99 -29.39
CA THR A 33 5.36 -11.16 -28.52
C THR A 33 4.92 -9.90 -29.26
N ASN A 34 3.75 -9.37 -28.92
CA ASN A 34 3.22 -8.18 -29.58
C ASN A 34 4.02 -6.93 -29.20
N ASP A 35 4.44 -6.17 -30.20
CA ASP A 35 5.19 -4.94 -30.02
C ASP A 35 4.35 -3.82 -29.36
N TRP A 36 4.96 -2.91 -28.60
CA TRP A 36 6.36 -2.98 -28.15
C TRP A 36 6.49 -3.99 -26.99
N ALA A 37 7.54 -4.82 -27.01
CA ALA A 37 7.82 -5.78 -25.96
C ALA A 37 9.30 -5.80 -25.58
N GLY A 38 9.57 -5.93 -24.28
CA GLY A 38 10.93 -5.99 -23.76
C GLY A 38 11.00 -6.18 -22.26
N HIS A 39 12.23 -6.24 -21.76
CA HIS A 39 12.53 -6.35 -20.33
C HIS A 39 13.86 -5.67 -20.00
N GLN A 40 14.02 -5.31 -18.73
CA GLN A 40 15.27 -4.86 -18.13
C GLN A 40 15.35 -5.44 -16.72
N CYS A 41 16.46 -6.11 -16.42
CA CYS A 41 16.72 -6.65 -15.09
C CYS A 41 17.98 -6.03 -14.48
N GLY A 42 17.99 -5.91 -13.16
CA GLY A 42 19.16 -5.56 -12.36
C GLY A 42 19.36 -6.57 -11.24
N ILE A 43 19.98 -6.13 -10.15
CA ILE A 43 20.09 -6.90 -8.91
C ILE A 43 18.76 -6.74 -8.16
N ASP A 44 18.19 -7.86 -7.71
CA ASP A 44 16.92 -7.92 -6.95
C ASP A 44 15.64 -7.48 -7.70
N TYR A 45 15.71 -7.18 -9.00
CA TYR A 45 14.52 -6.83 -9.77
C TYR A 45 14.60 -7.21 -11.25
N CYS A 46 13.42 -7.43 -11.85
CA CYS A 46 13.26 -7.40 -13.29
C CYS A 46 11.92 -6.79 -13.68
N ALA A 47 11.95 -5.83 -14.61
CA ALA A 47 10.79 -5.19 -15.21
C ALA A 47 10.60 -5.72 -16.64
N GLN A 48 9.36 -6.02 -17.03
CA GLN A 48 9.03 -6.55 -18.36
C GLN A 48 7.61 -6.18 -18.76
N GLY A 49 7.34 -6.17 -20.07
CA GLY A 49 5.98 -6.04 -20.60
C GLY A 49 5.92 -6.23 -22.11
N ASN A 50 4.70 -6.40 -22.63
CA ASN A 50 4.37 -6.48 -24.05
C ASN A 50 3.13 -5.62 -24.32
N ILE A 51 2.93 -5.24 -25.58
CA ILE A 51 1.89 -4.27 -25.98
C ILE A 51 2.05 -2.95 -25.22
N LEU A 52 3.30 -2.56 -24.92
CA LEU A 52 3.57 -1.28 -24.27
C LEU A 52 3.57 -0.14 -25.29
N ALA A 53 3.34 1.08 -24.81
CA ALA A 53 3.46 2.29 -25.63
C ALA A 53 4.86 2.45 -26.26
N GLY A 54 5.90 2.01 -25.53
CA GLY A 54 7.29 2.05 -25.99
C GLY A 54 8.29 1.58 -24.93
N PRO A 55 9.60 1.58 -25.25
CA PRO A 55 10.67 1.17 -24.33
C PRO A 55 10.75 1.99 -23.05
N GLU A 56 10.31 3.25 -23.10
CA GLU A 56 10.27 4.18 -21.97
C GLU A 56 9.42 3.66 -20.81
N VAL A 57 8.43 2.80 -21.06
CA VAL A 57 7.59 2.21 -20.01
C VAL A 57 8.41 1.32 -19.09
N VAL A 58 9.24 0.44 -19.65
CA VAL A 58 10.14 -0.42 -18.86
C VAL A 58 11.24 0.42 -18.21
N GLY A 59 11.80 1.38 -18.95
CA GLY A 59 12.83 2.28 -18.42
C GLY A 59 12.35 3.09 -17.20
N ALA A 60 11.11 3.60 -17.24
CA ALA A 60 10.52 4.34 -16.13
C ALA A 60 10.25 3.44 -14.91
N MET A 61 9.79 2.21 -15.13
CA MET A 61 9.59 1.23 -14.05
C MET A 61 10.90 0.97 -13.30
N VAL A 62 11.99 0.73 -14.05
CA VAL A 62 13.32 0.49 -13.47
C VAL A 62 13.83 1.72 -12.73
N ALA A 63 13.81 2.89 -13.36
CA ALA A 63 14.30 4.12 -12.76
C ALA A 63 13.56 4.47 -11.45
N SER A 64 12.25 4.25 -11.42
CA SER A 64 11.44 4.44 -10.20
C SER A 64 11.78 3.41 -9.11
N PHE A 65 11.93 2.13 -9.47
CA PHE A 65 12.31 1.12 -8.50
C PHE A 65 13.70 1.37 -7.90
N GLU A 66 14.69 1.74 -8.71
CA GLU A 66 16.06 1.99 -8.25
C GLU A 66 16.19 3.26 -7.40
N SER A 67 15.39 4.30 -7.69
CA SER A 67 15.41 5.56 -6.93
C SER A 67 14.50 5.57 -5.70
N SER A 68 13.56 4.64 -5.60
CA SER A 68 12.63 4.55 -4.47
C SER A 68 13.26 3.83 -3.27
N SER A 69 12.84 4.25 -2.08
CA SER A 69 13.24 3.66 -0.80
C SER A 69 12.01 3.33 0.04
N GLY A 70 12.20 2.56 1.11
CA GLY A 70 11.12 2.12 1.97
C GLY A 70 10.53 0.76 1.56
N PRO A 71 9.34 0.41 2.06
CA PRO A 71 8.86 -0.97 1.98
C PRO A 71 8.56 -1.43 0.56
N LEU A 72 8.88 -2.70 0.28
CA LEU A 72 8.90 -3.27 -1.07
C LEU A 72 7.59 -3.06 -1.84
N ALA A 73 6.44 -3.23 -1.19
CA ALA A 73 5.14 -3.03 -1.82
C ALA A 73 4.92 -1.58 -2.31
N GLU A 74 5.41 -0.58 -1.58
CA GLU A 74 5.34 0.83 -1.99
C GLU A 74 6.26 1.09 -3.17
N ARG A 75 7.50 0.57 -3.13
CA ARG A 75 8.46 0.67 -4.25
C ARG A 75 7.92 0.03 -5.53
N LEU A 76 7.26 -1.13 -5.43
CA LEU A 76 6.61 -1.79 -6.56
C LEU A 76 5.43 -0.96 -7.08
N MET A 77 4.62 -0.37 -6.20
CA MET A 77 3.52 0.50 -6.59
C MET A 77 4.01 1.77 -7.30
N ASP A 78 5.08 2.40 -6.81
CA ASP A 78 5.70 3.57 -7.43
C ASP A 78 6.23 3.23 -8.83
N ALA A 79 6.83 2.05 -9.00
CA ALA A 79 7.31 1.58 -10.29
C ALA A 79 6.17 1.34 -11.30
N LEU A 80 5.02 0.81 -10.84
CA LEU A 80 3.81 0.68 -11.67
C LEU A 80 3.26 2.05 -12.10
N ASP A 81 3.21 3.02 -11.19
CA ASP A 81 2.74 4.38 -11.50
C ASP A 81 3.68 5.09 -12.49
N ALA A 82 4.99 4.92 -12.33
CA ALA A 82 5.98 5.47 -13.26
C ALA A 82 5.85 4.86 -14.67
N ALA A 83 5.66 3.54 -14.76
CA ALA A 83 5.42 2.86 -16.02
C ALA A 83 4.13 3.36 -16.71
N GLN A 84 3.06 3.52 -15.94
CA GLN A 84 1.80 4.05 -16.47
C GLN A 84 1.93 5.51 -16.93
N ALA A 85 2.69 6.34 -16.21
CA ALA A 85 2.96 7.73 -16.59
C ALA A 85 3.82 7.83 -17.87
N ALA A 86 4.66 6.84 -18.14
CA ALA A 86 5.45 6.72 -19.36
C ALA A 86 4.66 6.15 -20.57
N GLY A 87 3.36 5.90 -20.43
CA GLY A 87 2.47 5.46 -21.51
C GLY A 87 1.80 4.11 -21.23
N GLY A 88 2.38 3.29 -20.35
CA GLY A 88 1.80 2.02 -19.90
C GLY A 88 1.52 1.02 -21.02
N ASP A 89 0.52 0.17 -20.80
CA ASP A 89 -0.03 -0.73 -21.82
C ASP A 89 -0.83 0.06 -22.86
N ALA A 90 -0.53 -0.13 -24.14
CA ALA A 90 -1.12 0.60 -25.25
C ALA A 90 -2.63 0.32 -25.41
N ARG A 91 -3.16 -0.72 -24.77
CA ARG A 91 -4.61 -1.03 -24.73
C ARG A 91 -5.34 -0.28 -23.61
N GLY A 92 -4.62 0.36 -22.70
CA GLY A 92 -5.13 0.89 -21.44
C GLY A 92 -5.03 -0.11 -20.29
N MET A 93 -5.69 0.22 -19.16
CA MET A 93 -5.64 -0.58 -17.94
C MET A 93 -6.98 -1.28 -17.67
N GLN A 94 -6.93 -2.47 -17.08
CA GLN A 94 -8.11 -3.19 -16.60
C GLN A 94 -7.89 -3.81 -15.22
N SER A 95 -6.70 -4.32 -14.94
CA SER A 95 -6.37 -4.99 -13.68
C SER A 95 -4.98 -4.61 -13.16
N GLY A 96 -4.72 -4.95 -11.90
CA GLY A 96 -3.43 -4.75 -11.24
C GLY A 96 -3.32 -5.57 -9.96
N ALA A 97 -2.10 -5.98 -9.61
CA ALA A 97 -1.85 -6.78 -8.41
C ALA A 97 -0.45 -6.52 -7.84
N ILE A 98 -0.32 -6.59 -6.52
CA ILE A 98 0.96 -6.64 -5.80
C ILE A 98 0.93 -7.83 -4.85
N LEU A 99 1.95 -8.67 -4.95
CA LEU A 99 2.22 -9.78 -4.04
C LEU A 99 3.61 -9.60 -3.44
N VAL A 100 3.68 -9.51 -2.11
CA VAL A 100 4.92 -9.53 -1.34
C VAL A 100 4.83 -10.65 -0.31
N VAL A 101 5.83 -11.52 -0.32
CA VAL A 101 5.97 -12.62 0.63
C VAL A 101 7.22 -12.42 1.49
N ALA A 102 7.20 -12.95 2.71
CA ALA A 102 8.34 -12.99 3.61
C ALA A 102 8.55 -14.42 4.16
N PRO A 103 9.77 -14.78 4.59
CA PRO A 103 10.02 -16.05 5.25
C PRO A 103 9.02 -16.29 6.39
N ARG A 104 8.45 -17.50 6.44
CA ARG A 104 7.50 -17.86 7.51
C ARG A 104 8.19 -17.78 8.87
N VAL A 105 7.68 -16.91 9.73
CA VAL A 105 8.01 -16.92 11.16
C VAL A 105 7.15 -17.98 11.84
N ARG A 106 7.71 -18.71 12.81
CA ARG A 106 6.99 -19.74 13.56
C ARG A 106 5.71 -19.14 14.17
N GLY A 107 4.54 -19.71 13.85
CA GLY A 107 3.23 -19.24 14.31
C GLY A 107 2.47 -18.32 13.34
N ALA A 108 3.05 -17.94 12.21
CA ALA A 108 2.33 -17.21 11.17
C ALA A 108 1.40 -18.15 10.36
N PHE A 109 0.17 -17.69 10.09
CA PHE A 109 -0.82 -18.45 9.32
C PHE A 109 -0.51 -18.48 7.81
N HIS A 110 0.28 -17.52 7.30
CA HIS A 110 0.77 -17.46 5.91
C HIS A 110 2.07 -16.65 5.80
N ASP A 111 2.76 -16.76 4.66
CA ASP A 111 3.97 -16.02 4.28
C ASP A 111 3.69 -14.71 3.54
N ARG A 112 2.43 -14.46 3.16
CA ARG A 112 2.01 -13.25 2.45
C ARG A 112 2.02 -12.03 3.38
N VAL A 113 2.81 -11.02 3.03
CA VAL A 113 2.87 -9.71 3.71
C VAL A 113 1.91 -8.73 3.04
N VAL A 114 1.88 -8.73 1.70
CA VAL A 114 0.92 -7.97 0.89
C VAL A 114 0.40 -8.91 -0.19
N ASP A 115 -0.92 -9.02 -0.33
CA ASP A 115 -1.56 -9.72 -1.44
C ASP A 115 -2.83 -8.96 -1.79
N ILE A 116 -2.70 -8.02 -2.73
CA ILE A 116 -3.77 -7.11 -3.13
C ILE A 116 -3.96 -7.21 -4.64
N ARG A 117 -5.23 -7.23 -5.05
CA ARG A 117 -5.63 -7.41 -6.44
C ARG A 117 -6.83 -6.54 -6.75
N VAL A 118 -6.81 -5.93 -7.92
CA VAL A 118 -7.95 -5.29 -8.58
C VAL A 118 -8.10 -6.02 -9.91
N ASP A 119 -9.07 -6.93 -9.99
CA ASP A 119 -9.22 -7.81 -11.16
C ASP A 119 -9.99 -7.13 -12.30
N ASP A 120 -10.79 -6.09 -12.01
CA ASP A 120 -11.48 -5.27 -13.02
C ASP A 120 -11.77 -3.86 -12.48
N HIS A 121 -11.18 -2.83 -13.08
CA HIS A 121 -11.48 -1.41 -12.86
C HIS A 121 -10.89 -0.55 -13.99
N GLN A 122 -11.51 0.60 -14.31
CA GLN A 122 -10.97 1.53 -15.31
C GLN A 122 -9.64 2.19 -14.87
N GLN A 123 -9.41 2.27 -13.57
CA GLN A 123 -8.20 2.83 -12.96
C GLN A 123 -7.67 1.86 -11.89
N PRO A 124 -7.16 0.68 -12.28
CA PRO A 124 -6.83 -0.38 -11.34
C PRO A 124 -5.62 -0.02 -10.47
N LEU A 125 -4.63 0.72 -11.00
CA LEU A 125 -3.46 1.16 -10.23
C LEU A 125 -3.82 2.17 -9.13
N ALA A 126 -4.75 3.09 -9.41
CA ALA A 126 -5.25 4.01 -8.39
C ALA A 126 -5.98 3.28 -7.26
N GLU A 127 -6.80 2.27 -7.59
CA GLU A 127 -7.47 1.43 -6.59
C GLU A 127 -6.48 0.55 -5.83
N LEU A 128 -5.45 0.01 -6.51
CA LEU A 128 -4.39 -0.77 -5.89
C LEU A 128 -3.63 0.06 -4.85
N ARG A 129 -3.26 1.31 -5.19
CA ARG A 129 -2.64 2.26 -4.25
C ARG A 129 -3.56 2.57 -3.08
N ARG A 130 -4.85 2.82 -3.31
CA ARG A 130 -5.83 3.06 -2.24
C ARG A 130 -5.92 1.88 -1.26
N ILE A 131 -5.93 0.64 -1.76
CA ILE A 131 -5.98 -0.58 -0.94
C ILE A 131 -4.66 -0.75 -0.17
N LEU A 132 -3.52 -0.54 -0.84
CA LEU A 132 -2.20 -0.58 -0.21
C LEU A 132 -2.13 0.44 0.93
N ASP A 133 -2.47 1.70 0.68
CA ASP A 133 -2.44 2.75 1.68
C ASP A 133 -3.39 2.49 2.87
N LEU A 134 -4.54 1.83 2.62
CA LEU A 134 -5.43 1.37 3.69
C LEU A 134 -4.75 0.29 4.57
N GLN A 135 -4.07 -0.68 3.96
CA GLN A 135 -3.32 -1.70 4.70
C GLN A 135 -2.18 -1.06 5.52
N ARG A 136 -1.42 -0.14 4.92
CA ARG A 136 -0.32 0.58 5.59
C ARG A 136 -0.82 1.46 6.72
N SER A 137 -1.95 2.15 6.53
CA SER A 137 -2.66 2.85 7.60
C SER A 137 -2.98 1.91 8.77
N GLY A 138 -3.52 0.72 8.48
CA GLY A 138 -3.80 -0.30 9.50
C GLY A 138 -2.57 -0.83 10.24
N GLU A 139 -1.42 -0.93 9.57
CA GLU A 139 -0.12 -1.26 10.20
C GLU A 139 0.30 -0.17 11.19
N MET A 140 0.26 1.10 10.76
CA MET A 140 0.59 2.25 11.61
C MET A 140 -0.32 2.34 12.83
N LEU A 141 -1.62 2.05 12.68
CA LEU A 141 -2.56 2.02 13.80
C LEU A 141 -2.21 0.95 14.84
N ARG A 142 -1.69 -0.20 14.41
CA ARG A 142 -1.29 -1.29 15.33
C ARG A 142 -0.05 -0.94 16.16
N GLU A 143 0.77 0.01 15.71
CA GLU A 143 1.95 0.48 16.44
C GLU A 143 1.64 1.48 17.56
N ILE A 144 0.49 2.16 17.48
CA ILE A 144 0.14 3.27 18.40
C ILE A 144 0.07 2.77 19.85
N ASN A 145 -0.68 1.71 20.11
CA ASN A 145 -0.88 1.23 21.48
C ASN A 145 0.42 0.77 22.16
N PRO A 146 1.27 -0.06 21.53
CA PRO A 146 2.60 -0.37 22.07
C PRO A 146 3.43 0.87 22.42
N LYS A 147 3.47 1.87 21.54
CA LYS A 147 4.20 3.13 21.77
C LYS A 147 3.63 3.91 22.96
N LEU A 148 2.31 4.02 23.07
CA LEU A 148 1.65 4.62 24.24
C LEU A 148 1.98 3.89 25.55
N GLN A 149 2.00 2.56 25.55
CA GLN A 149 2.36 1.77 26.73
C GLN A 149 3.83 1.91 27.12
N ALA A 150 4.71 2.09 26.14
CA ALA A 150 6.12 2.38 26.37
C ALA A 150 6.38 3.84 26.80
N GLY A 151 5.36 4.69 26.86
CA GLY A 151 5.49 6.12 27.14
C GLY A 151 6.01 6.97 25.97
N ASP A 152 6.17 6.37 24.78
CA ASP A 152 6.59 7.06 23.56
C ASP A 152 5.41 7.80 22.90
N MET A 153 5.05 8.93 23.51
CA MET A 153 3.96 9.79 23.02
C MET A 153 4.27 10.39 21.65
N ALA A 154 5.55 10.73 21.40
CA ALA A 154 5.99 11.33 20.14
C ALA A 154 5.85 10.34 18.98
N GLY A 155 6.34 9.10 19.15
CA GLY A 155 6.19 8.06 18.15
C GLY A 155 4.74 7.63 17.97
N ALA A 156 3.92 7.61 19.02
CA ALA A 156 2.49 7.34 18.90
C ALA A 156 1.77 8.41 18.05
N MET A 157 2.11 9.69 18.25
CA MET A 157 1.60 10.80 17.47
C MET A 157 2.05 10.74 16.01
N GLU A 158 3.31 10.39 15.77
CA GLU A 158 3.86 10.18 14.42
C GLU A 158 3.08 9.07 13.68
N SER A 159 2.92 7.89 14.30
CA SER A 159 2.13 6.79 13.73
C SER A 159 0.68 7.17 13.46
N ALA A 160 0.03 7.89 14.39
CA ALA A 160 -1.36 8.32 14.20
C ALA A 160 -1.52 9.31 13.03
N ARG A 161 -0.61 10.27 12.91
CA ARG A 161 -0.61 11.22 11.78
C ARG A 161 -0.32 10.53 10.46
N ALA A 162 0.67 9.63 10.43
CA ALA A 162 1.01 8.85 9.26
C ALA A 162 -0.19 7.98 8.81
N ALA A 163 -0.91 7.35 9.76
CA ALA A 163 -2.07 6.54 9.46
C ALA A 163 -3.21 7.34 8.79
N VAL A 164 -3.45 8.57 9.27
CA VAL A 164 -4.44 9.49 8.68
C VAL A 164 -3.98 9.98 7.31
N ALA A 165 -2.70 10.31 7.15
CA ALA A 165 -2.15 10.75 5.87
C ALA A 165 -2.26 9.67 4.79
N LYS A 166 -1.99 8.41 5.14
CA LYS A 166 -2.14 7.26 4.23
C LYS A 166 -3.59 6.99 3.88
N SER A 167 -4.50 7.01 4.86
CA SER A 167 -5.92 6.75 4.59
C SER A 167 -6.84 7.85 5.15
N PRO A 168 -6.99 8.99 4.44
CA PRO A 168 -7.81 10.12 4.88
C PRO A 168 -9.32 9.85 4.94
N ARG A 169 -9.75 8.67 4.48
CA ARG A 169 -11.14 8.19 4.54
C ARG A 169 -11.34 7.10 5.61
N ASN A 170 -10.30 6.72 6.34
CA ASN A 170 -10.37 5.75 7.43
C ASN A 170 -10.75 6.46 8.74
N ASP A 171 -12.00 6.28 9.17
CA ASP A 171 -12.53 6.85 10.41
C ASP A 171 -11.79 6.32 11.66
N ASN A 172 -11.35 5.05 11.67
CA ASN A 172 -10.53 4.50 12.77
C ASN A 172 -9.24 5.30 12.96
N ALA A 173 -8.61 5.78 11.88
CA ALA A 173 -7.36 6.53 11.98
C ALA A 173 -7.54 7.86 12.71
N TYR A 174 -8.67 8.54 12.46
CA TYR A 174 -9.01 9.77 13.17
C TYR A 174 -9.38 9.53 14.64
N VAL A 175 -10.04 8.41 14.97
CA VAL A 175 -10.31 8.03 16.38
C VAL A 175 -8.99 7.76 17.11
N ALA A 176 -8.08 7.01 16.51
CA ALA A 176 -6.77 6.76 17.10
C ALA A 176 -5.96 8.05 17.30
N LEU A 177 -5.95 8.94 16.31
CA LEU A 177 -5.33 10.26 16.42
C LEU A 177 -5.92 11.08 17.56
N ALA A 178 -7.25 11.10 17.70
CA ALA A 178 -7.90 11.80 18.80
C ALA A 178 -7.51 11.27 20.18
N ASN A 179 -7.41 9.95 20.34
CA ASN A 179 -6.96 9.33 21.60
C ASN A 179 -5.53 9.77 21.95
N VAL A 180 -4.60 9.74 20.98
CA VAL A 180 -3.22 10.19 21.22
C VAL A 180 -3.20 11.68 21.57
N GLN A 181 -3.96 12.52 20.86
CA GLN A 181 -4.07 13.96 21.13
C GLN A 181 -4.56 14.24 22.56
N LEU A 182 -5.61 13.56 23.03
CA LEU A 182 -6.09 13.72 24.40
C LEU A 182 -5.05 13.35 25.45
N ARG A 183 -4.35 12.22 25.26
CA ARG A 183 -3.28 11.79 26.16
C ARG A 183 -2.11 12.78 26.22
N MET A 184 -1.93 13.58 25.18
CA MET A 184 -0.95 14.67 25.12
C MET A 184 -1.52 16.03 25.59
N GLY A 185 -2.78 16.09 26.02
CA GLY A 185 -3.45 17.31 26.45
C GLY A 185 -4.00 18.20 25.32
N ASP A 186 -3.93 17.76 24.06
CA ASP A 186 -4.47 18.46 22.89
C ASP A 186 -5.97 18.18 22.71
N ARG A 187 -6.79 18.78 23.58
CA ARG A 187 -8.24 18.58 23.59
C ARG A 187 -8.92 19.11 22.33
N ASP A 188 -8.50 20.27 21.84
CA ASP A 188 -9.07 20.89 20.63
C ASP A 188 -8.75 20.07 19.38
N GLY A 189 -7.50 19.62 19.24
CA GLY A 189 -7.09 18.75 18.16
C GLY A 189 -7.85 17.42 18.20
N ALA A 190 -8.00 16.82 19.37
CA ALA A 190 -8.77 15.59 19.52
C ALA A 190 -10.23 15.75 19.08
N MET A 191 -10.89 16.84 19.50
CA MET A 191 -12.28 17.10 19.12
C MET A 191 -12.43 17.28 17.60
N ASN A 192 -11.48 17.94 16.95
CA ASN A 192 -11.46 18.09 15.49
C ASN A 192 -11.29 16.74 14.78
N SER A 193 -10.41 15.88 15.28
CA SER A 193 -10.24 14.52 14.78
C SER A 193 -11.51 13.68 14.96
N LEU A 194 -12.17 13.75 16.11
CA LEU A 194 -13.44 13.06 16.36
C LEU A 194 -14.57 13.56 15.43
N ARG A 195 -14.69 14.87 15.23
CA ARG A 195 -15.64 15.46 14.25
C ARG A 195 -15.41 14.89 12.85
N ARG A 196 -14.15 14.74 12.45
CA ARG A 196 -13.79 14.16 11.16
C ARG A 196 -14.16 12.67 11.09
N ALA A 197 -13.91 11.89 12.14
CA ALA A 197 -14.30 10.48 12.23
C ALA A 197 -15.82 10.30 12.09
N VAL A 198 -16.62 11.09 12.82
CA VAL A 198 -18.10 11.05 12.75
C VAL A 198 -18.62 11.46 11.37
N ARG A 199 -17.97 12.42 10.70
CA ARG A 199 -18.35 12.81 9.32
C ARG A 199 -18.11 11.68 8.32
N LEU A 200 -17.05 10.89 8.51
CA LEU A 200 -16.74 9.74 7.66
C LEU A 200 -17.67 8.56 7.95
N ASN A 201 -18.05 8.38 9.22
CA ASN A 201 -18.93 7.29 9.65
C ASN A 201 -19.83 7.77 10.81
N LEU A 202 -21.10 8.05 10.49
CA LEU A 202 -22.08 8.51 11.48
C LEU A 202 -22.31 7.49 12.62
N GLY A 203 -22.06 6.21 12.37
CA GLY A 203 -22.11 5.15 13.40
C GLY A 203 -21.12 5.36 14.54
N ARG A 204 -20.09 6.20 14.35
CA ARG A 204 -19.12 6.56 15.40
C ARG A 204 -19.75 7.28 16.58
N ARG A 205 -20.87 7.98 16.40
CA ARG A 205 -21.59 8.64 17.50
C ARG A 205 -21.91 7.66 18.64
N THR A 206 -22.41 6.47 18.29
CA THR A 206 -22.76 5.43 19.25
C THR A 206 -21.54 4.75 19.86
N THR A 207 -20.47 4.55 19.09
CA THR A 207 -19.28 3.87 19.61
C THR A 207 -18.46 4.78 20.51
N LEU A 208 -18.34 6.07 20.16
CA LEU A 208 -17.55 7.04 20.92
C LEU A 208 -18.11 7.29 22.31
N SER A 209 -19.45 7.29 22.48
CA SER A 209 -20.09 7.47 23.79
C SER A 209 -19.79 6.36 24.81
N ARG A 210 -19.26 5.22 24.34
CA ARG A 210 -18.93 4.04 25.15
C ARG A 210 -17.43 3.73 25.16
N ASP A 211 -16.62 4.50 24.43
CA ASP A 211 -15.19 4.24 24.29
C ASP A 211 -14.43 4.83 25.48
N GLY A 212 -13.87 3.96 26.32
CA GLY A 212 -13.17 4.34 27.54
C GLY A 212 -11.94 5.23 27.31
N ASN A 213 -11.39 5.28 26.09
CA ASN A 213 -10.29 6.20 25.77
C ASN A 213 -10.72 7.68 25.83
N PHE A 214 -12.03 7.96 25.73
CA PHE A 214 -12.60 9.31 25.72
C PHE A 214 -13.38 9.62 27.01
N ALA A 215 -13.27 8.80 28.05
CA ALA A 215 -14.05 8.94 29.28
C ALA A 215 -13.93 10.33 29.94
N GLU A 216 -12.75 10.95 29.86
CA GLU A 216 -12.48 12.29 30.40
C GLU A 216 -13.23 13.43 29.69
N ILE A 217 -13.71 13.18 28.46
CA ILE A 217 -14.48 14.15 27.67
C ILE A 217 -15.95 13.76 27.51
N HIS A 218 -16.42 12.68 28.13
CA HIS A 218 -17.83 12.25 28.01
C HIS A 218 -18.85 13.28 28.53
N GLN A 219 -18.44 14.16 29.45
CA GLN A 219 -19.28 15.24 29.98
C GLN A 219 -19.02 16.59 29.28
N ASP A 220 -18.12 16.62 28.29
CA ASP A 220 -17.83 17.83 27.53
C ASP A 220 -19.03 18.22 26.65
N PRO A 221 -19.54 19.46 26.73
CA PRO A 221 -20.67 19.91 25.90
C PRO A 221 -20.43 19.77 24.39
N ASP A 222 -19.20 19.95 23.91
CA ASP A 222 -18.85 19.77 22.50
C ASP A 222 -18.86 18.30 22.11
N PHE A 223 -18.39 17.43 23.00
CA PHE A 223 -18.41 15.99 22.78
C PHE A 223 -19.84 15.47 22.74
N LEU A 224 -20.68 15.87 23.71
CA LEU A 224 -22.11 15.54 23.74
C LEU A 224 -22.80 15.99 22.45
N ARG A 225 -22.61 17.25 22.03
CA ARG A 225 -23.15 17.75 20.74
C ARG A 225 -22.67 16.95 19.53
N LEU A 226 -21.44 16.44 19.56
CA LEU A 226 -20.90 15.62 18.47
C LEU A 226 -21.58 14.24 18.38
N ILE A 227 -21.80 13.59 19.52
CA ILE A 227 -22.39 12.25 19.60
C ILE A 227 -23.93 12.25 19.54
N GLY A 228 -24.58 13.39 19.76
CA GLY A 228 -26.04 13.55 19.70
C GLY A 228 -26.69 13.28 21.05
#